data_AF-A0A2V9WHZ0-F1
#
_entry.id   AF-A0A2V9WHZ0-F1
#
_cell.length_a   1.000
_cell.length_b   1.000
_cell.length_c   1.000
_cell.angle_alpha   90.00
_cell.angle_beta   90.00
_cell.angle_gamma   90.00
#
_symmetry.space_group_name_H-M   'P 1'
#
loop_
_entity.id
_entity.type
_entity.pdbx_description
1 polymer ?
#
loop_
_entity_poly.entity_id
_entity_poly.type
_entity_poly.pdbx_seq_one_letter_code
_entity_poly.pdbx_strand_id
1 'polypeptide(L)'
;YHADNDAILFYGKMTAARDSIILVVVNLDPHRKQNSYVDVPIDEFGSMEGDVYQVHDLLSDARYTWRGRRNYVELDPEIQPAHIFRVRRPVSGDRFA
;
A
#
# COMPACT_ATOMS: atom_id res chain seq x y z
N TYR A 1 1.48 10.07 4.55
CA TYR A 1 0.64 9.38 5.55
C TYR A 1 1.53 8.83 6.65
N HIS A 2 0.97 8.37 7.76
CA HIS A 2 1.76 7.94 8.91
C HIS A 2 2.40 6.57 8.67
N ALA A 3 3.65 6.44 9.12
CA ALA A 3 4.42 5.22 9.23
C ALA A 3 5.11 5.24 10.60
N ASP A 4 5.09 4.12 11.33
CA ASP A 4 5.69 4.02 12.67
C ASP A 4 7.22 4.17 12.67
N ASN A 5 7.88 3.94 11.52
CA ASN A 5 9.33 4.02 11.37
C ASN A 5 9.72 5.25 10.52
N ASP A 6 10.51 6.15 11.10
CA ASP A 6 11.00 7.38 10.44
C ASP A 6 11.88 7.09 9.20
N ALA A 7 12.48 5.90 9.10
CA ALA A 7 13.21 5.48 7.91
C ALA A 7 12.30 5.02 6.76
N ILE A 8 10.98 4.94 6.98
CA ILE A 8 9.99 4.60 5.96
C ILE A 8 9.17 5.84 5.58
N LEU A 9 9.31 6.25 4.32
CA LEU A 9 8.43 7.26 3.74
C LEU A 9 7.18 6.57 3.18
N PHE A 10 6.00 7.00 3.63
CA PHE A 10 4.73 6.54 3.10
C PHE A 10 3.84 7.68 2.59
N TYR A 11 3.49 7.65 1.31
CA TYR A 11 2.56 8.62 0.71
C TYR A 11 1.67 7.97 -0.34
N GLY A 12 0.69 8.71 -0.85
CA GLY A 12 -0.12 8.23 -1.96
C GLY A 12 -0.64 9.35 -2.83
N LYS A 13 -1.09 8.96 -4.02
CA LYS A 13 -1.69 9.84 -5.01
C LYS A 13 -2.93 9.17 -5.56
N MET A 14 -3.95 9.96 -5.82
CA MET A 14 -5.23 9.47 -6.30
C MET A 14 -5.78 10.42 -7.35
N THR A 15 -6.44 9.88 -8.36
CA THR A 15 -7.25 10.69 -9.28
C THR A 15 -8.44 11.31 -8.54
N ALA A 16 -9.00 12.39 -9.07
CA ALA A 16 -10.21 13.00 -8.50
C ALA A 16 -11.38 12.01 -8.47
N ALA A 17 -11.53 11.19 -9.51
CA ALA A 17 -12.57 10.17 -9.62
C ALA A 17 -12.32 8.91 -8.76
N ARG A 18 -11.16 8.79 -8.11
CA ARG A 18 -10.75 7.60 -7.33
C ARG A 18 -10.81 6.30 -8.14
N ASP A 19 -10.59 6.37 -9.44
CA ASP A 19 -10.44 5.21 -10.34
C ASP A 19 -8.99 4.69 -10.42
N SER A 20 -8.04 5.50 -9.95
CA SER A 20 -6.65 5.12 -9.78
C SER A 20 -6.11 5.67 -8.46
N ILE A 21 -5.61 4.76 -7.62
CA ILE A 21 -5.07 5.05 -6.30
C ILE A 21 -3.72 4.34 -6.23
N ILE A 22 -2.66 5.13 -6.02
CA ILE A 22 -1.30 4.68 -5.85
C ILE A 22 -0.86 4.99 -4.43
N LEU A 23 -0.34 3.98 -3.74
CA LEU A 23 0.33 4.08 -2.46
C LEU A 23 1.81 3.76 -2.68
N VAL A 24 2.70 4.58 -2.13
CA VAL A 24 4.15 4.42 -2.30
C VAL A 24 4.79 4.32 -0.92
N VAL A 25 5.57 3.27 -0.73
CA VAL A 25 6.36 3.01 0.48
C VAL A 25 7.83 2.97 0.07
N VAL A 26 8.69 3.76 0.69
CA VAL A 26 10.12 3.84 0.36
C VAL A 26 10.95 3.68 1.61
N ASN A 27 11.97 2.83 1.55
CA ASN A 27 13.04 2.78 2.55
C ASN A 27 14.05 3.90 2.28
N LEU A 28 14.25 4.78 3.25
CA LEU A 28 15.20 5.89 3.19
C LEU A 28 16.61 5.52 3.68
N ASP A 29 16.79 4.35 4.32
CA ASP A 29 18.11 3.79 4.66
C ASP A 29 18.60 2.92 3.49
N PRO A 30 19.64 3.35 2.74
CA PRO A 30 20.13 2.59 1.59
C PRO A 30 20.97 1.36 1.98
N HIS A 31 21.18 1.10 3.28
CA HIS A 31 22.08 0.05 3.76
C HIS A 31 21.40 -1.01 4.62
N ARG A 32 20.21 -0.72 5.18
CA ARG A 32 19.55 -1.63 6.12
C ARG A 32 18.13 -1.93 5.70
N LYS A 33 17.71 -3.17 5.95
CA LYS A 33 16.30 -3.55 5.97
C LYS A 33 15.54 -2.68 6.95
N GLN A 34 14.39 -2.19 6.53
CA GLN A 34 13.47 -1.43 7.36
C GLN A 34 12.08 -2.01 7.24
N ASN A 35 11.33 -2.00 8.34
CA ASN A 35 9.92 -2.35 8.36
C ASN A 35 9.12 -1.28 9.09
N SER A 36 7.80 -1.27 8.84
CA SER A 36 6.87 -0.37 9.50
C SER A 36 5.46 -0.95 9.45
N TYR A 37 4.62 -0.54 10.40
CA TYR A 37 3.19 -0.44 10.09
C TYR A 37 2.92 0.90 9.42
N VAL A 38 2.07 0.90 8.39
CA VAL A 38 1.64 2.09 7.68
C VAL A 38 0.14 2.29 7.82
N ASP A 39 -0.28 3.54 7.99
CA ASP A 39 -1.69 3.92 8.15
C ASP A 39 -2.29 4.38 6.83
N VAL A 40 -2.95 3.45 6.16
CA VAL A 40 -3.60 3.64 4.87
C VAL A 40 -4.89 4.48 5.04
N PRO A 41 -5.07 5.55 4.26
CA PRO A 41 -6.25 6.41 4.34
C PRO A 41 -7.43 5.78 3.57
N ILE A 42 -7.90 4.63 4.02
CA ILE A 42 -8.96 3.86 3.33
C ILE A 42 -10.23 4.69 3.12
N ASP A 43 -10.54 5.61 4.04
CA ASP A 43 -11.73 6.48 3.96
C ASP A 43 -11.67 7.44 2.76
N GLU A 44 -10.47 7.69 2.21
CA GLU A 44 -10.27 8.55 1.05
C GLU A 44 -10.42 7.81 -0.30
N PHE A 45 -10.56 6.48 -0.28
CA PHE A 45 -10.61 5.64 -1.49
C PHE A 45 -11.96 5.69 -2.22
N GLY A 46 -12.94 6.41 -1.68
CA GLY A 46 -14.32 6.42 -2.15
C GLY A 46 -15.11 5.23 -1.59
N SER A 47 -16.23 4.88 -2.24
CA SER A 47 -17.06 3.77 -1.79
C SER A 47 -16.29 2.45 -1.90
N MET A 48 -16.05 1.80 -0.76
CA MET A 48 -15.57 0.42 -0.70
C MET A 48 -16.55 -0.44 0.10
N GLU A 49 -16.88 -1.61 -0.41
CA GLU A 49 -17.63 -2.61 0.34
C GLU A 49 -16.68 -3.29 1.35
N GLY A 50 -16.64 -2.76 2.57
CA GLY A 50 -15.88 -3.29 3.68
C GLY A 50 -14.39 -2.92 3.70
N ASP A 51 -13.69 -3.45 4.69
CA ASP A 51 -12.32 -3.04 5.01
C ASP A 51 -11.25 -3.85 4.26
N VAL A 52 -11.64 -4.76 3.37
CA VAL A 52 -10.70 -5.65 2.65
C VAL A 52 -10.51 -5.15 1.23
N TYR A 53 -9.25 -5.02 0.81
CA TYR A 53 -8.88 -4.58 -0.52
C TYR A 53 -7.57 -5.26 -0.94
N GLN A 54 -7.34 -5.33 -2.24
CA GLN A 54 -6.07 -5.81 -2.77
C GLN A 54 -5.14 -4.65 -3.09
N VAL A 55 -3.85 -4.91 -2.96
CA VAL A 55 -2.80 -4.04 -3.48
C VAL A 55 -1.95 -4.83 -4.45
N HIS A 56 -1.68 -4.25 -5.60
CA HIS A 56 -0.79 -4.80 -6.63
C HIS A 56 0.49 -3.97 -6.63
N ASP A 57 1.60 -4.59 -6.27
CA ASP A 57 2.91 -3.95 -6.34
C ASP A 57 3.39 -3.91 -7.79
N LEU A 58 3.50 -2.70 -8.32
CA LEU A 58 3.88 -2.46 -9.71
C LEU A 58 5.37 -2.68 -9.96
N LEU A 59 6.21 -2.77 -8.92
CA LEU A 59 7.63 -3.04 -9.07
C LEU A 59 7.95 -4.54 -9.17
N SER A 60 7.27 -5.36 -8.37
CA SER A 60 7.51 -6.81 -8.28
C SER A 60 6.42 -7.67 -8.92
N ASP A 61 5.32 -7.06 -9.36
CA ASP A 61 4.07 -7.71 -9.80
C ASP A 61 3.34 -8.52 -8.71
N ALA A 62 3.83 -8.50 -7.46
CA ALA A 62 3.22 -9.19 -6.34
C ALA A 62 1.85 -8.59 -5.97
N ARG A 63 0.97 -9.42 -5.40
CA ARG A 63 -0.37 -9.00 -4.94
C ARG A 63 -0.57 -9.41 -3.51
N TYR A 64 -1.15 -8.49 -2.74
CA TYR A 64 -1.44 -8.69 -1.32
C TYR A 64 -2.89 -8.33 -1.04
N THR A 65 -3.50 -9.04 -0.11
CA THR A 65 -4.81 -8.69 0.44
C THR A 65 -4.59 -7.97 1.77
N TRP A 66 -4.98 -6.70 1.81
CA TRP A 66 -4.89 -5.85 2.99
C TRP A 66 -6.27 -5.71 3.65
N ARG A 67 -6.27 -5.48 4.96
CA ARG A 67 -7.48 -5.32 5.76
C ARG A 67 -7.34 -4.12 6.69
N GLY A 68 -8.29 -3.20 6.59
CA GLY A 68 -8.33 -2.00 7.41
C GLY A 68 -7.15 -1.07 7.12
N ARG A 69 -6.94 -0.14 8.05
CA ARG A 69 -6.01 0.97 7.88
C ARG A 69 -4.54 0.57 8.07
N ARG A 70 -4.26 -0.30 9.03
CA ARG A 70 -2.90 -0.56 9.51
C ARG A 70 -2.33 -1.82 8.88
N ASN A 71 -1.32 -1.67 8.02
CA ASN A 71 -0.72 -2.78 7.27
C ASN A 71 0.79 -2.84 7.49
N TYR A 72 1.36 -4.04 7.58
CA TYR A 72 2.80 -4.25 7.73
C TYR A 72 3.50 -4.20 6.38
N VAL A 73 4.67 -3.57 6.33
CA VAL A 73 5.57 -3.52 5.18
C VAL A 73 7.00 -3.74 5.62
N GLU A 74 7.79 -4.39 4.78
CA GLU A 74 9.23 -4.62 4.98
C GLU A 74 9.95 -4.45 3.65
N LEU A 75 11.04 -3.70 3.67
CA LEU A 75 11.81 -3.32 2.50
C LEU A 75 13.30 -3.60 2.75
N ASP A 76 13.90 -4.34 1.83
CA ASP A 76 15.34 -4.61 1.80
C ASP A 76 15.96 -3.75 0.69
N PRO A 77 16.85 -2.79 0.99
CA PRO A 77 17.42 -1.91 -0.02
C PRO A 77 18.22 -2.67 -1.11
N GLU A 78 18.70 -3.89 -0.85
CA GLU A 78 19.42 -4.70 -1.84
C GLU A 78 18.49 -5.47 -2.80
N ILE A 79 17.25 -5.74 -2.38
CA ILE A 79 16.28 -6.56 -3.13
C ILE A 79 15.14 -5.69 -3.68
N GLN A 80 14.52 -4.92 -2.78
CA GLN A 80 13.35 -4.12 -3.04
C GLN A 80 13.32 -2.90 -2.09
N PRO A 81 13.86 -1.75 -2.52
CA PRO A 81 13.93 -0.55 -1.69
C PRO A 81 12.58 0.19 -1.55
N ALA A 82 11.59 -0.18 -2.36
CA ALA A 82 10.28 0.45 -2.37
C ALA A 82 9.17 -0.50 -2.80
N HIS A 83 7.94 -0.16 -2.42
CA HIS A 83 6.71 -0.69 -3.01
C HIS A 83 5.97 0.43 -3.73
N ILE A 84 5.42 0.13 -4.92
CA ILE A 84 4.45 1.01 -5.59
C ILE A 84 3.15 0.23 -5.73
N PHE A 85 2.28 0.39 -4.76
CA PHE A 85 1.01 -0.33 -4.71
C PHE A 85 -0.07 0.41 -5.50
N ARG A 86 -0.67 -0.27 -6.47
CA ARG A 86 -1.97 0.10 -7.02
C ARG A 86 -3.07 -0.57 -6.20
N VAL A 87 -3.98 0.23 -5.63
CA VAL A 87 -5.13 -0.30 -4.90
C VAL A 87 -6.15 -0.88 -5.89
N ARG A 88 -6.65 -2.06 -5.55
CA ARG A 88 -7.70 -2.80 -6.25
C ARG A 88 -8.85 -3.00 -5.26
N ARG A 89 -9.97 -2.33 -5.54
CA ARG A 89 -11.21 -2.51 -4.79
C ARG A 89 -11.91 -3.77 -5.28
N PRO A 90 -12.46 -4.62 -4.40
CA PRO A 90 -13.39 -5.65 -4.84
C PRO A 90 -14.57 -4.95 -5.54
N VAL A 91 -14.87 -5.39 -6.75
CA VAL A 91 -16.13 -5.03 -7.41
C VAL A 91 -17.20 -5.95 -6.84
N SER A 92 -18.41 -5.45 -6.58
CA SER A 92 -19.51 -6.28 -6.04
C SER A 92 -19.66 -7.56 -6.88
N GLY A 93 -19.40 -8.71 -6.27
CA GLY A 93 -19.37 -10.04 -6.92
C GLY A 93 -18.00 -10.75 -6.90
N ASP A 94 -16.89 -10.01 -6.80
CA ASP A 94 -15.55 -10.58 -6.68
C ASP A 94 -15.19 -10.79 -5.20
N ARG A 95 -15.32 -12.03 -4.73
CA ARG A 95 -14.54 -12.48 -3.57
C ARG A 95 -13.19 -12.90 -4.10
N PHE A 96 -12.13 -12.25 -3.62
CA PHE A 96 -10.75 -12.68 -3.84
C PHE A 96 -10.63 -14.13 -3.35
N ALA A 97 -10.56 -15.06 -4.31
CA ALA A 97 -10.42 -16.49 -4.09
C ALA A 97 -9.02 -16.84 -3.58
#